data_AF-A0A957Z9P0-F1
#
_entry.id   AF-A0A957Z9P0-F1
#
_cell.length_a   1.000
_cell.length_b   1.000
_cell.length_c   1.000
_cell.angle_alpha   90.00
_cell.angle_beta   90.00
_cell.angle_gamma   90.00
#
_symmetry.space_group_name_H-M   'P 1'
#
loop_
_entity.id
_entity.type
_entity.pdbx_description
1 polymer ?
#
loop_
_entity_poly.entity_id
_entity_poly.type
_entity_poly.pdbx_seq_one_letter_code
_entity_poly.pdbx_strand_id
1 'polypeptide(L)'
;MPLTFDMPLEKLREYQGRNPRPADFDAFWDGSLAEMRAIDPQVELTPAEFQAPYADCFHMYFTGVGGARVYAKLLRPKQAPQPGPAIVMFHGYSGSSGDWVDKLPYVAAGYTVAALDCRGQGGLSEDAGGVKGWTLRGHIVRGLDHAPDK
;
A
#
# COMPACT_ATOMS: atom_id res chain seq x y z
N MET A 1 24.54 -28.57 16.47
CA MET A 1 23.51 -27.53 16.26
C MET A 1 22.17 -28.22 16.16
N PRO A 2 21.11 -27.78 16.87
CA PRO A 2 19.78 -28.32 16.64
C PRO A 2 19.40 -28.09 15.18
N LEU A 3 18.71 -29.06 14.56
CA LEU A 3 18.17 -28.88 13.22
C LEU A 3 17.10 -27.78 13.28
N THR A 4 17.29 -26.72 12.51
CA THR A 4 16.33 -25.63 12.34
C THR A 4 15.93 -25.56 10.86
N PHE A 5 14.70 -25.16 10.56
CA PHE A 5 14.20 -25.04 9.19
C PHE A 5 14.78 -23.82 8.45
N ASP A 6 15.42 -22.92 9.18
CA ASP A 6 16.07 -21.71 8.67
C ASP A 6 17.49 -21.54 9.28
N MET A 7 18.14 -20.43 8.95
CA MET A 7 19.43 -20.06 9.53
C MET A 7 19.31 -19.77 11.03
N PRO A 8 20.31 -20.14 11.85
CA PRO A 8 20.41 -19.67 13.23
C PRO A 8 20.40 -18.14 13.31
N LEU A 9 19.93 -17.58 14.43
CA LEU A 9 19.78 -16.13 14.63
C LEU A 9 21.08 -15.35 14.37
N GLU A 10 22.22 -15.90 14.79
CA GLU A 10 23.53 -15.29 14.59
C GLU A 10 23.84 -15.14 13.10
N LYS A 11 23.40 -16.10 12.28
CA LYS A 11 23.55 -16.06 10.82
C LYS A 11 22.52 -15.19 10.13
N LEU A 12 21.29 -15.11 10.66
CA LEU A 12 20.28 -14.17 10.17
C LEU A 12 20.74 -12.71 10.28
N ARG A 13 21.50 -12.35 11.33
CA ARG A 13 22.06 -11.00 11.51
C ARG A 13 23.12 -10.64 10.46
N GLU A 14 23.81 -11.64 9.90
CA GLU A 14 24.85 -11.47 8.88
C GLU A 14 24.31 -11.64 7.45
N TYR A 15 23.06 -12.10 7.29
CA TYR A 15 22.50 -12.47 5.99
C TYR A 15 22.16 -11.24 5.14
N GLN A 16 22.69 -11.19 3.92
CA GLN A 16 22.53 -10.06 2.99
C GLN A 16 21.59 -10.37 1.80
N GLY A 17 20.87 -11.49 1.83
CA GLY A 17 19.99 -11.90 0.73
C GLY A 17 20.64 -12.86 -0.27
N ARG A 18 19.81 -13.43 -1.14
CA ARG A 18 20.22 -14.31 -2.24
C ARG A 18 19.63 -13.91 -3.60
N ASN A 19 18.53 -13.15 -3.60
CA ASN A 19 17.93 -12.65 -4.83
C ASN A 19 18.87 -11.61 -5.49
N PRO A 20 19.18 -11.75 -6.78
CA PRO A 20 20.02 -10.79 -7.48
C PRO A 20 19.32 -9.42 -7.55
N ARG A 21 20.10 -8.35 -7.38
CA ARG A 21 19.66 -6.98 -7.70
C ARG A 21 19.93 -6.75 -9.20
N PRO A 22 18.90 -6.43 -10.02
CA PRO A 22 19.10 -6.06 -11.42
C PRO A 22 20.09 -4.90 -11.59
N ALA A 23 20.87 -4.93 -12.67
CA ALA A 23 21.90 -3.91 -12.93
C ALA A 23 21.30 -2.50 -13.16
N ASP A 24 20.06 -2.46 -13.63
CA ASP A 24 19.27 -1.27 -13.95
C ASP A 24 18.24 -0.93 -12.85
N PHE A 25 18.34 -1.53 -11.65
CA PHE A 25 17.38 -1.36 -10.56
C PHE A 25 17.02 0.10 -10.27
N ASP A 26 18.03 0.98 -10.19
CA ASP A 26 17.79 2.39 -9.88
C ASP A 26 17.12 3.12 -11.05
N ALA A 27 17.57 2.86 -12.29
CA ALA A 27 16.98 3.45 -13.49
C ALA A 27 15.53 3.03 -13.71
N PHE A 28 15.20 1.77 -13.43
CA PHE A 28 13.83 1.25 -13.45
C PHE A 28 12.93 2.03 -12.49
N TRP A 29 13.33 2.16 -11.22
CA TRP A 29 12.53 2.87 -10.21
C TRP A 29 12.44 4.37 -10.46
N ASP A 30 13.48 5.00 -10.99
CA ASP A 30 13.44 6.40 -11.41
C ASP A 30 12.39 6.60 -12.52
N GLY A 31 12.35 5.70 -13.51
CA GLY A 31 11.33 5.67 -14.55
C GLY A 31 9.91 5.49 -13.99
N SER A 32 9.70 4.51 -13.11
CA SER A 32 8.40 4.27 -12.47
C SER A 32 7.93 5.45 -11.61
N LEU A 33 8.84 6.12 -10.90
CA LEU A 33 8.52 7.32 -10.11
C LEU A 33 8.17 8.50 -11.01
N ALA A 34 8.86 8.67 -12.15
CA ALA A 34 8.55 9.71 -13.12
C ALA A 34 7.16 9.49 -13.74
N GLU A 35 6.82 8.24 -14.10
CA GLU A 35 5.49 7.87 -14.58
C GLU A 35 4.41 8.21 -13.54
N MET A 36 4.61 7.79 -12.29
CA MET A 36 3.66 8.08 -11.21
C MET A 36 3.46 9.59 -10.99
N ARG A 37 4.54 10.38 -11.03
CA ARG A 37 4.48 11.85 -10.85
C ARG A 37 3.79 12.59 -12.00
N ALA A 38 3.72 11.99 -13.18
CA ALA A 38 3.06 12.59 -14.34
C ALA A 38 1.52 12.45 -14.29
N ILE A 39 0.99 11.66 -13.36
CA ILE A 39 -0.44 11.40 -13.23
C ILE A 39 -1.10 12.48 -12.37
N ASP A 40 -2.24 12.98 -12.83
CA ASP A 40 -3.15 13.73 -11.97
C ASP A 40 -3.87 12.74 -11.03
N PRO A 41 -3.63 12.79 -9.71
CA PRO A 41 -4.18 11.82 -8.79
C PRO A 41 -5.71 11.94 -8.63
N GLN A 42 -6.34 13.04 -9.05
CA GLN A 42 -7.80 13.22 -8.95
C GLN A 42 -8.35 12.76 -7.59
N VAL A 43 -7.81 13.33 -6.52
CA VAL A 43 -8.10 12.89 -5.15
C VAL A 43 -9.55 13.21 -4.81
N GLU A 44 -10.27 12.21 -4.32
CA GLU A 44 -11.65 12.33 -3.88
C GLU A 44 -11.77 11.85 -2.43
N LEU A 45 -12.47 12.63 -1.61
CA LEU A 45 -12.78 12.30 -0.23
C LEU A 45 -14.29 12.29 -0.05
N THR A 46 -14.87 11.12 0.22
CA THR A 46 -16.28 10.99 0.57
C THR A 46 -16.41 10.56 2.04
N PRO A 47 -17.28 11.21 2.84
CA PRO A 47 -17.50 10.79 4.22
C PRO A 47 -17.89 9.31 4.29
N ALA A 48 -17.23 8.56 5.17
CA ALA A 48 -17.57 7.16 5.39
C ALA A 48 -18.84 7.04 6.24
N GLU A 49 -19.54 5.92 6.14
CA GLU A 49 -20.70 5.64 6.98
C GLU A 49 -20.31 5.47 8.45
N PHE A 50 -19.09 4.98 8.70
CA PHE A 50 -18.52 4.90 10.04
C PHE A 50 -18.17 6.30 10.56
N GLN A 51 -18.66 6.63 11.75
CA GLN A 51 -18.47 7.94 12.37
C GLN A 51 -17.94 7.79 13.80
N ALA A 52 -17.07 8.71 14.21
CA ALA A 52 -16.55 8.78 15.57
C ALA A 52 -16.63 10.21 16.13
N PRO A 53 -16.80 10.39 17.46
CA PRO A 53 -16.94 11.71 18.05
C PRO A 53 -15.74 12.64 17.82
N TYR A 54 -14.53 12.09 17.76
CA TYR A 54 -13.27 12.84 17.68
C TYR A 54 -12.49 12.66 16.37
N ALA A 55 -12.99 11.84 15.43
CA ALA A 55 -12.35 11.59 14.14
C ALA A 55 -13.32 11.82 12.98
N ASP A 56 -12.87 12.55 11.97
CA ASP A 56 -13.50 12.49 10.65
C ASP A 56 -12.98 11.24 9.92
N CYS A 57 -13.89 10.46 9.34
CA CYS A 57 -13.56 9.25 8.59
C CYS A 57 -14.03 9.41 7.14
N PHE A 58 -13.14 9.16 6.18
CA PHE A 58 -13.40 9.30 4.76
C PHE A 58 -12.96 8.05 3.99
N HIS A 59 -13.76 7.69 3.00
CA HIS A 59 -13.26 6.96 1.84
C HIS A 59 -12.41 7.91 1.00
N MET A 60 -11.12 7.61 0.89
CA MET A 60 -10.20 8.35 0.03
C MET A 60 -9.92 7.53 -1.22
N TYR A 61 -10.13 8.15 -2.39
CA TYR A 61 -9.74 7.57 -3.67
C TYR A 61 -8.75 8.47 -4.40
N PHE A 62 -7.80 7.88 -5.10
CA PHE A 62 -6.88 8.56 -6.00
C PHE A 62 -6.53 7.66 -7.20
N THR A 63 -6.09 8.27 -8.29
CA THR A 63 -5.70 7.58 -9.52
C THR A 63 -4.22 7.26 -9.45
N GLY A 64 -3.87 5.98 -9.63
CA GLY A 64 -2.48 5.54 -9.72
C GLY A 64 -2.06 5.17 -11.14
N VAL A 65 -0.82 4.68 -11.27
CA VAL A 65 -0.26 4.15 -12.54
C VAL A 65 -1.20 3.14 -13.19
N GLY A 66 -1.33 3.21 -14.52
CA GLY A 66 -2.28 2.41 -15.29
C GLY A 66 -3.75 2.86 -15.18
N GLY A 67 -4.00 4.03 -14.60
CA GLY A 67 -5.35 4.61 -14.46
C GLY A 67 -6.22 3.99 -13.37
N ALA A 68 -5.70 3.03 -12.61
CA ALA A 68 -6.45 2.33 -11.56
C ALA A 68 -6.88 3.29 -10.44
N ARG A 69 -8.15 3.18 -10.01
CA ARG A 69 -8.61 3.88 -8.80
C ARG A 69 -8.20 3.12 -7.55
N VAL A 70 -7.32 3.75 -6.78
CA VAL A 70 -6.76 3.23 -5.54
C VAL A 70 -7.51 3.84 -4.37
N TYR A 71 -7.85 3.00 -3.41
CA TYR A 71 -8.62 3.34 -2.23
C TYR A 71 -7.76 3.29 -0.96
N ALA A 72 -8.03 4.21 -0.04
CA ALA A 72 -7.60 4.13 1.34
C ALA A 72 -8.70 4.60 2.30
N LYS A 73 -8.75 4.02 3.49
CA LYS A 73 -9.44 4.61 4.63
C LYS A 73 -8.63 5.78 5.14
N LEU A 74 -9.23 6.97 5.25
CA LEU A 74 -8.59 8.15 5.83
C LEU A 74 -9.33 8.54 7.11
N LEU A 75 -8.59 8.65 8.21
CA LEU A 75 -9.09 9.15 9.48
C LEU A 75 -8.26 10.35 9.91
N ARG A 76 -8.90 11.43 10.34
CA ARG A 76 -8.20 12.62 10.86
C ARG A 76 -8.87 13.16 12.12
N PRO A 77 -8.12 13.74 13.08
CA PRO A 77 -8.72 14.37 14.25
C PRO A 77 -9.64 15.53 13.84
N LYS A 78 -10.84 15.63 14.42
CA LYS A 78 -11.79 16.71 14.11
C LYS A 78 -11.29 18.10 14.51
N GLN A 79 -10.48 18.15 15.56
CA GLN A 79 -9.92 19.38 16.10
C GLN A 79 -8.40 19.30 16.00
N ALA A 80 -7.88 19.69 14.83
CA ALA A 80 -6.44 19.80 14.59
C ALA A 80 -6.07 21.28 14.43
N PRO A 81 -5.73 21.99 15.52
CA PRO A 81 -5.44 23.43 15.47
C PRO A 81 -4.14 23.76 14.73
N GLN A 82 -3.28 22.76 14.49
CA GLN A 82 -1.99 22.86 13.80
C GLN A 82 -1.77 21.59 12.97
N PRO A 83 -0.88 21.61 11.95
CA PRO A 83 -0.46 20.40 11.25
C PRO A 83 0.04 19.33 12.23
N GLY A 84 -0.50 18.13 12.10
CA GLY A 84 -0.17 16.98 12.96
C GLY A 84 0.61 15.89 12.22
N PRO A 85 1.16 14.91 12.95
CA PRO A 85 1.81 13.75 12.35
C PRO A 85 0.80 12.87 11.60
N ALA A 86 1.32 12.00 10.72
CA ALA A 86 0.51 11.05 9.96
C ALA A 86 1.10 9.64 10.02
N ILE A 87 0.23 8.64 9.91
CA ILE A 87 0.57 7.22 9.81
C ILE A 87 -0.04 6.68 8.52
N VAL A 88 0.77 5.99 7.73
CA VAL A 88 0.33 5.22 6.56
C VAL A 88 0.41 3.73 6.90
N MET A 89 -0.71 3.02 6.80
CA MET A 89 -0.83 1.60 7.13
C MET A 89 -1.00 0.76 5.86
N PHE A 90 -0.32 -0.38 5.83
CA PHE A 90 -0.42 -1.41 4.80
C PHE A 90 -0.85 -2.73 5.42
N HIS A 91 -1.67 -3.51 4.71
CA HIS A 91 -2.20 -4.77 5.19
C HIS A 91 -1.40 -5.99 4.71
N GLY A 92 -1.63 -7.14 5.35
CA GLY A 92 -1.06 -8.42 4.92
C GLY A 92 -1.65 -8.93 3.61
N TYR A 93 -0.94 -9.83 2.93
CA TYR A 93 -1.32 -10.34 1.61
C TYR A 93 -2.73 -10.96 1.61
N SER A 94 -3.49 -10.70 0.54
CA SER A 94 -4.92 -11.03 0.32
C SER A 94 -5.94 -10.30 1.19
N GLY A 95 -5.49 -9.51 2.18
CA GLY A 95 -6.37 -8.77 3.08
C GLY A 95 -6.88 -7.44 2.51
N SER A 96 -7.28 -6.55 3.43
CA SER A 96 -7.68 -5.17 3.20
C SER A 96 -7.27 -4.28 4.38
N SER A 97 -7.60 -3.00 4.33
CA SER A 97 -7.34 -1.98 5.36
C SER A 97 -7.97 -2.28 6.74
N GLY A 98 -8.77 -3.35 6.88
CA GLY A 98 -9.30 -3.80 8.17
C GLY A 98 -10.41 -2.92 8.71
N ASP A 99 -10.64 -2.93 10.02
CA ASP A 99 -11.74 -2.20 10.64
C ASP A 99 -11.37 -0.74 10.95
N TRP A 100 -12.33 0.18 10.92
CA TRP A 100 -12.07 1.60 11.26
C TRP A 100 -11.59 1.78 12.71
N VAL A 101 -12.09 0.94 13.62
CA VAL A 101 -11.86 1.04 15.06
C VAL A 101 -10.38 0.88 15.42
N ASP A 102 -9.65 0.01 14.72
CA ASP A 102 -8.24 -0.27 15.05
C ASP A 102 -7.29 0.91 14.77
N LYS A 103 -7.76 1.92 14.01
CA LYS A 103 -7.01 3.15 13.70
C LYS A 103 -7.28 4.28 14.71
N LEU A 104 -8.40 4.23 15.41
CA LEU A 104 -8.85 5.32 16.30
C LEU A 104 -7.88 5.65 17.44
N PRO A 105 -7.13 4.70 18.05
CA PRO A 105 -6.15 5.05 19.09
C PRO A 105 -5.07 6.02 18.59
N TYR A 106 -4.65 5.91 17.33
CA TYR A 106 -3.69 6.84 16.73
C TYR A 106 -4.32 8.21 16.49
N VAL A 107 -5.58 8.24 16.05
CA VAL A 107 -6.30 9.51 15.86
C VAL A 107 -6.52 10.23 17.19
N ALA A 108 -6.82 9.49 18.26
CA ALA A 108 -6.91 10.04 19.61
C ALA A 108 -5.56 10.61 20.11
N ALA A 109 -4.44 10.08 19.63
CA ALA A 109 -3.09 10.61 19.87
C ALA A 109 -2.73 11.79 18.94
N GLY A 110 -3.66 12.27 18.11
CA GLY A 110 -3.47 13.43 17.23
C GLY A 110 -2.93 13.11 15.83
N TYR A 111 -2.88 11.84 15.42
CA TYR A 111 -2.39 11.44 14.11
C TYR A 111 -3.49 11.43 13.06
N THR A 112 -3.17 11.83 11.83
CA THR A 112 -3.94 11.43 10.65
C THR A 112 -3.53 10.00 10.26
N VAL A 113 -4.49 9.13 9.95
CA VAL A 113 -4.22 7.74 9.55
C VAL A 113 -4.78 7.48 8.16
N ALA A 114 -3.93 7.02 7.24
CA ALA A 114 -4.33 6.51 5.94
C ALA A 114 -4.02 5.01 5.86
N ALA A 115 -5.03 4.16 5.71
CA ALA A 115 -4.86 2.71 5.55
C ALA A 115 -5.23 2.30 4.13
N LEU A 116 -4.22 1.92 3.34
CA LEU A 116 -4.34 1.64 1.91
C LEU A 116 -4.88 0.22 1.66
N ASP A 117 -5.81 0.07 0.72
CA ASP A 117 -6.12 -1.24 0.15
C ASP A 117 -5.19 -1.52 -1.03
N CYS A 118 -4.53 -2.67 -1.03
CA CYS A 118 -3.71 -3.09 -2.17
C CYS A 118 -4.61 -3.47 -3.35
N ARG A 119 -4.19 -3.09 -4.57
CA ARG A 119 -4.92 -3.35 -5.82
C ARG A 119 -5.30 -4.82 -5.97
N GLY A 120 -6.57 -5.08 -6.29
CA GLY A 120 -7.08 -6.42 -6.60
C GLY A 120 -7.04 -7.42 -5.45
N GLN A 121 -6.88 -6.95 -4.20
CA GLN A 121 -6.95 -7.80 -3.00
C GLN A 121 -8.32 -7.67 -2.33
N GLY A 122 -8.44 -7.97 -1.04
CA GLY A 122 -9.72 -8.03 -0.32
C GLY A 122 -10.37 -6.67 -0.03
N GLY A 123 -9.87 -5.58 -0.62
CA GLY A 123 -10.31 -4.21 -0.39
C GLY A 123 -11.03 -3.60 -1.58
N LEU A 124 -11.12 -2.26 -1.61
CA LEU A 124 -11.83 -1.50 -2.64
C LEU A 124 -10.93 -0.99 -3.77
N SER A 125 -9.62 -1.19 -3.68
CA SER A 125 -8.67 -0.76 -4.72
C SER A 125 -8.75 -1.61 -5.98
N GLU A 126 -8.82 -0.94 -7.13
CA GLU A 126 -8.85 -1.58 -8.43
C GLU A 126 -7.48 -2.12 -8.85
N ASP A 127 -7.47 -3.31 -9.45
CA ASP A 127 -6.40 -3.75 -10.33
C ASP A 127 -6.88 -3.69 -11.78
N ALA A 128 -6.42 -2.69 -12.54
CA ALA A 128 -6.82 -2.48 -13.93
C ALA A 128 -6.35 -3.61 -14.88
N GLY A 129 -5.47 -4.51 -14.42
CA GLY A 129 -5.02 -5.65 -15.21
C GLY A 129 -4.17 -5.24 -16.41
N GLY A 130 -4.52 -5.74 -17.60
CA GLY A 130 -3.79 -5.41 -18.85
C GLY A 130 -2.49 -6.18 -19.08
N VAL A 131 -2.25 -7.27 -18.34
CA VAL A 131 -1.01 -8.04 -18.42
C VAL A 131 -1.12 -9.27 -19.33
N LYS A 132 -0.01 -9.69 -19.95
CA LYS A 132 0.17 -10.98 -20.61
C LYS A 132 0.59 -12.05 -19.60
N GLY A 133 0.36 -13.31 -19.95
CA GLY A 133 0.75 -14.45 -19.12
C GLY A 133 -0.31 -14.82 -18.07
N TRP A 134 0.13 -15.49 -17.01
CA TRP A 134 -0.78 -16.07 -16.01
C TRP A 134 -1.37 -15.03 -15.06
N THR A 135 -2.67 -15.16 -14.78
CA THR A 135 -3.43 -14.29 -13.87
C THR A 135 -4.14 -15.04 -12.75
N LEU A 136 -4.10 -16.38 -12.74
CA LEU A 136 -4.91 -17.19 -11.83
C LEU A 136 -4.40 -17.19 -10.37
N ARG A 137 -3.08 -17.12 -10.14
CA ARG A 137 -2.50 -17.23 -8.80
C ARG A 137 -1.32 -16.29 -8.58
N GLY A 138 -1.51 -15.34 -7.68
CA GLY A 138 -0.41 -14.58 -7.06
C GLY A 138 -0.04 -13.29 -7.79
N HIS A 139 -0.08 -12.15 -7.09
CA HIS A 139 0.34 -10.86 -7.68
C HIS A 139 1.86 -10.75 -7.87
N ILE A 140 2.66 -11.57 -7.19
CA ILE A 140 4.13 -11.52 -7.28
C ILE A 140 4.64 -11.86 -8.69
N VAL A 141 3.96 -12.78 -9.39
CA VAL A 141 4.38 -13.27 -10.73
C VAL A 141 3.52 -12.68 -11.85
N ARG A 142 2.54 -11.84 -11.52
CA ARG A 142 1.65 -11.23 -12.51
C ARG A 142 2.44 -10.19 -13.32
N GLY A 143 2.46 -10.34 -14.64
CA GLY A 143 3.26 -9.49 -15.54
C GLY A 143 4.72 -9.90 -15.66
N LEU A 144 5.13 -11.04 -15.10
CA LEU A 144 6.52 -11.52 -15.21
C LEU A 144 6.94 -11.86 -16.65
N ASP A 145 5.97 -12.27 -17.49
CA ASP A 145 6.20 -12.58 -18.91
C ASP A 145 6.17 -11.33 -19.81
N HIS A 146 6.10 -10.13 -19.23
CA HIS A 146 6.18 -8.87 -19.96
C HIS A 146 7.58 -8.25 -19.92
N ALA A 147 7.82 -7.30 -20.82
CA ALA A 147 9.00 -6.44 -20.71
C ALA A 147 8.83 -5.52 -19.48
N PRO A 148 9.93 -5.15 -18.79
CA PRO A 148 9.87 -4.32 -17.58
C PRO A 148 9.14 -2.98 -17.78
N ASP A 149 9.02 -2.49 -19.01
CA ASP A 149 8.43 -1.19 -19.32
C ASP A 149 6.90 -1.21 -19.56
N LYS A 150 6.21 -2.39 -19.53
CA LYS A 150 4.76 -2.50 -19.84
C LYS A 150 4.05 -3.68 -19.17
#